data_AF-A0A838MGZ6-F1
#
_entry.id   AF-A0A838MGZ6-F1
#
_cell.length_a   1.000
_cell.length_b   1.000
_cell.length_c   1.000
_cell.angle_alpha   90.00
_cell.angle_beta   90.00
_cell.angle_gamma   90.00
#
_symmetry.space_group_name_H-M   'P 1'
#
loop_
_entity.id
_entity.type
_entity.pdbx_description
1 polymer ?
#
loop_
_entity_poly.entity_id
_entity_poly.type
_entity_poly.pdbx_seq_one_letter_code
_entity_poly.pdbx_strand_id
1 'polypeptide(L)'
;MKKDIVNKSLFILSNPRKFLTSAILFIFIVSAMQFILPQNINFAHADSLWDTAKEGGVEKIGTEAYDTTISKDPRDIVIDVIKIFLTFLSIIFIVLIMLAGYKWMTSQGNQDKVDEAKKEITRAIIGLGIIIAVYAITDFVFTDVRKAITDDVW
;
A
#
# COMPACT_ATOMS: atom_id res chain seq x y z
N MET A 1 3.82 28.97 -25.77
CA MET A 1 4.28 28.62 -24.41
C MET A 1 3.35 27.65 -23.68
N LYS A 2 2.08 28.00 -23.36
CA LYS A 2 1.18 27.07 -22.64
C LYS A 2 0.78 25.83 -23.46
N LYS A 3 0.59 25.98 -24.78
CA LYS A 3 0.24 24.87 -25.70
C LYS A 3 1.34 23.81 -25.82
N ASP A 4 2.60 24.22 -25.73
CA ASP A 4 3.77 23.35 -25.92
C ASP A 4 3.96 22.42 -24.72
N ILE A 5 3.70 22.92 -23.50
CA ILE A 5 3.75 22.15 -22.25
C ILE A 5 2.63 21.11 -22.21
N VAL A 6 1.41 21.48 -22.64
CA VAL A 6 0.25 20.58 -22.67
C VAL A 6 0.40 19.49 -23.72
N ASN A 7 0.94 19.80 -24.90
CA ASN A 7 1.15 18.79 -25.94
C ASN A 7 2.27 17.80 -25.54
N LYS A 8 3.29 18.31 -24.84
CA LYS A 8 4.37 17.48 -24.29
C LYS A 8 3.87 16.53 -23.19
N SER A 9 2.96 16.97 -22.31
CA SER A 9 2.34 16.08 -21.32
C SER A 9 1.35 15.09 -21.93
N LEU A 10 0.58 15.48 -22.95
CA LEU A 10 -0.29 14.56 -23.71
C LEU A 10 0.51 13.45 -24.40
N PHE A 11 1.68 13.79 -24.95
CA PHE A 11 2.57 12.82 -25.59
C PHE A 11 3.20 11.81 -24.61
N ILE A 12 3.34 12.19 -23.34
CA ILE A 12 3.83 11.28 -22.29
C ILE A 12 2.74 10.27 -21.90
N LEU A 13 1.47 10.69 -21.91
CA LEU A 13 0.31 9.83 -21.61
C LEU A 13 -0.03 8.87 -22.76
N SER A 14 0.23 9.25 -24.01
CA SER A 14 -0.05 8.39 -25.17
C SER A 14 1.03 7.34 -25.46
N ASN A 15 2.20 7.44 -24.83
CA ASN A 15 3.31 6.52 -25.06
C ASN A 15 3.49 5.54 -23.88
N PRO A 16 3.18 4.25 -24.05
CA PRO A 16 3.04 3.29 -22.94
C PRO A 16 4.31 3.10 -22.12
N ARG A 17 5.50 3.24 -22.74
CA ARG A 17 6.79 3.14 -22.03
C ARG A 17 7.07 4.37 -21.16
N LYS A 18 6.63 5.55 -21.59
CA LYS A 18 6.82 6.82 -20.86
C LYS A 18 5.76 7.01 -19.78
N PHE A 19 4.58 6.45 -20.00
CA PHE A 19 3.52 6.34 -19.00
C PHE A 19 3.97 5.50 -17.80
N LEU A 20 4.55 4.31 -18.02
CA LEU A 20 5.05 3.44 -16.94
C LEU A 20 6.14 4.14 -16.09
N THR A 21 7.09 4.84 -16.73
CA THR A 21 8.13 5.60 -16.01
C THR A 21 7.56 6.78 -15.21
N SER A 22 6.54 7.45 -15.75
CA SER A 22 5.87 8.55 -15.04
C SER A 22 5.05 8.04 -13.86
N ALA A 23 4.42 6.87 -13.97
CA ALA A 23 3.68 6.24 -12.89
C ALA A 23 4.61 5.82 -11.74
N ILE A 24 5.78 5.26 -12.05
CA ILE A 24 6.80 4.90 -11.05
C ILE A 24 7.32 6.15 -10.33
N LEU A 25 7.61 7.24 -11.06
CA LEU A 25 8.02 8.50 -10.44
C LEU A 25 6.92 9.12 -9.58
N PHE A 26 5.66 9.03 -10.01
CA PHE A 26 4.52 9.51 -9.23
C PHE A 26 4.37 8.72 -7.92
N ILE A 27 4.47 7.38 -7.97
CA ILE A 27 4.43 6.52 -6.79
C ILE A 27 5.62 6.81 -5.86
N PHE A 28 6.83 7.01 -6.42
CA PHE A 28 8.01 7.38 -5.64
C PHE A 28 7.84 8.74 -4.94
N ILE A 29 7.28 9.74 -5.63
CA ILE A 29 6.97 11.06 -5.05
C ILE A 29 5.91 10.94 -3.96
N VAL A 30 4.82 10.19 -4.19
CA VAL A 30 3.78 9.95 -3.19
C VAL A 30 4.36 9.21 -1.97
N SER A 31 5.22 8.22 -2.17
CA SER A 31 5.88 7.48 -1.09
C SER A 31 6.89 8.34 -0.32
N ALA A 32 7.63 9.22 -1.00
CA ALA A 32 8.56 10.16 -0.37
C ALA A 32 7.81 11.25 0.43
N MET A 33 6.63 11.65 -0.05
CA MET A 33 5.76 12.60 0.64
C MET A 33 5.17 12.00 1.93
N GLN A 34 4.88 10.69 1.94
CA GLN A 34 4.50 9.99 3.18
C GLN A 34 5.65 9.96 4.19
N PHE A 35 6.90 9.74 3.76
CA PHE A 35 8.07 9.68 4.65
C PHE A 35 8.34 10.97 5.46
N ILE A 36 7.90 12.14 4.96
CA ILE A 36 8.11 13.45 5.60
C ILE A 36 7.03 13.75 6.66
N LEU A 37 5.92 13.02 6.64
CA LEU A 37 4.89 13.08 7.68
C LEU A 37 5.17 11.98 8.72
N PRO A 38 5.01 12.24 10.04
CA PRO A 38 5.10 11.18 11.03
C PRO A 38 4.14 10.05 10.66
N GLN A 39 4.71 8.87 10.42
CA GLN A 39 3.99 7.68 9.97
C GLN A 39 3.24 7.03 11.15
N ASN A 40 2.09 7.58 11.51
CA ASN A 40 1.09 6.95 12.38
C ASN A 40 0.27 5.91 11.59
N ILE A 41 0.94 4.90 11.06
CA ILE A 41 0.31 3.77 10.38
C ILE A 41 -0.18 2.77 11.41
N ASN A 42 -1.39 3.01 11.88
CA ASN A 42 -2.11 2.12 12.76
C ASN A 42 -3.15 1.30 11.99
N PHE A 43 -2.70 0.22 11.34
CA PHE A 43 -3.62 -0.75 10.72
C PHE A 43 -4.32 -1.67 11.75
N ALA A 44 -4.21 -1.35 13.04
CA ALA A 44 -4.91 -1.97 14.16
C ALA A 44 -5.59 -0.93 15.10
N HIS A 45 -5.64 0.37 14.74
CA HIS A 45 -6.27 1.42 15.55
C HIS A 45 -7.45 2.11 14.86
N ALA A 46 -8.16 1.46 13.94
CA ALA A 46 -9.45 2.00 13.50
C ALA A 46 -10.44 2.11 14.68
N ASP A 47 -10.34 1.19 15.65
CA ASP A 47 -11.13 1.25 16.90
C ASP A 47 -10.56 2.25 17.92
N SER A 48 -9.24 2.34 18.13
CA SER A 48 -8.67 3.24 19.16
C SER A 48 -8.51 4.70 18.71
N LEU A 49 -8.84 5.05 17.46
CA LEU A 49 -9.02 6.45 17.08
C LEU A 49 -10.41 6.99 17.52
N TRP A 50 -11.42 6.12 17.63
CA TRP A 50 -12.76 6.50 18.10
C TRP A 50 -12.83 6.67 19.63
N ASP A 51 -11.99 5.96 20.38
CA ASP A 51 -11.90 6.11 21.85
C ASP A 51 -10.95 7.24 22.28
N THR A 52 -9.78 7.41 21.63
CA THR A 52 -8.87 8.54 21.91
C THR A 52 -9.50 9.89 21.54
N ALA A 53 -10.36 9.94 20.51
CA ALA A 53 -11.13 11.14 20.16
C ALA A 53 -12.23 11.48 21.20
N LYS A 54 -12.76 10.49 21.91
CA LYS A 54 -13.78 10.68 22.96
C LYS A 54 -13.20 11.20 24.28
N GLU A 55 -11.96 10.84 24.61
CA GLU A 55 -11.37 11.18 25.92
C GLU A 55 -10.38 12.37 25.91
N GLY A 56 -9.91 12.86 24.76
CA GLY A 56 -8.80 13.84 24.76
C GLY A 56 -8.76 14.92 23.69
N GLY A 57 -9.69 14.96 22.73
CA GLY A 57 -9.65 15.93 21.63
C GLY A 57 -8.39 15.82 20.75
N VAL A 58 -8.37 16.61 19.67
CA VAL A 58 -7.31 16.62 18.62
C VAL A 58 -5.87 16.89 19.12
N GLU A 59 -5.70 17.18 20.41
CA GLU A 59 -4.45 17.60 21.04
C GLU A 59 -3.55 16.41 21.43
N LYS A 60 -4.11 15.31 21.96
CA LYS A 60 -3.32 14.10 22.33
C LYS A 60 -2.81 13.32 21.11
N ILE A 61 -3.60 13.32 20.04
CA ILE A 61 -3.22 12.73 18.75
C ILE A 61 -2.05 13.52 18.12
N GLY A 62 -1.96 14.83 18.38
CA GLY A 62 -0.88 15.70 17.90
C GLY A 62 0.44 15.54 18.68
N THR A 63 0.38 15.25 19.98
CA THR A 63 1.58 15.09 20.82
C THR A 63 2.21 13.70 20.70
N GLU A 64 1.42 12.64 20.62
CA GLU A 64 1.95 11.27 20.44
C GLU A 64 2.50 11.03 19.02
N ALA A 65 2.02 11.78 18.02
CA ALA A 65 2.54 11.74 16.66
C ALA A 65 3.84 12.56 16.47
N TYR A 66 4.18 13.48 17.39
CA TYR A 66 5.35 14.37 17.28
C TYR A 66 6.42 14.17 18.36
N ASP A 67 6.17 13.35 19.39
CA ASP A 67 7.18 13.12 20.44
C ASP A 67 8.33 12.23 19.92
N THR A 68 9.40 12.89 19.51
CA THR A 68 10.69 12.33 19.10
C THR A 68 11.53 11.82 20.28
N THR A 69 10.97 11.80 21.49
CA THR A 69 11.65 11.43 22.74
C THR A 69 11.22 10.08 23.32
N ILE A 70 10.45 9.27 22.58
CA ILE A 70 10.26 7.86 22.94
C ILE A 70 11.44 7.08 22.37
N SER A 71 12.29 6.57 23.26
CA SER A 71 13.26 5.51 22.95
C SER A 71 12.53 4.41 22.18
N LYS A 72 12.66 4.38 20.85
CA LYS A 72 12.00 3.35 20.02
C LYS A 72 12.38 1.99 20.57
N ASP A 73 11.41 1.28 21.13
CA ASP A 73 11.59 -0.10 21.52
C ASP A 73 12.06 -0.85 20.26
N PRO A 74 13.05 -1.77 20.35
CA PRO A 74 13.43 -2.61 19.21
C PRO A 74 12.24 -3.22 18.47
N ARG A 75 11.12 -3.48 19.17
CA ARG A 75 9.84 -3.90 18.58
C ARG A 75 9.29 -2.92 17.55
N ASP A 76 9.29 -1.62 17.84
CA ASP A 76 8.70 -0.60 16.96
C ASP A 76 9.54 -0.42 15.69
N ILE A 77 10.86 -0.51 15.82
CA ILE A 77 11.78 -0.48 14.66
C ILE A 77 11.47 -1.65 13.73
N VAL A 78 11.27 -2.85 14.28
CA VAL A 78 10.92 -4.04 13.48
C VAL A 78 9.58 -3.86 12.78
N ILE A 79 8.59 -3.29 13.46
CA ILE A 79 7.27 -3.01 12.88
C ILE A 79 7.37 -2.00 11.73
N ASP A 80 8.10 -0.91 11.91
CA ASP A 80 8.31 0.11 10.86
C ASP A 80 8.98 -0.48 9.62
N VAL A 81 10.00 -1.33 9.83
CA VAL A 81 10.71 -2.01 8.75
C VAL A 81 9.77 -2.94 7.97
N ILE A 82 8.97 -3.76 8.67
CA ILE A 82 8.00 -4.66 8.03
C ILE A 82 6.98 -3.88 7.20
N LYS A 83 6.49 -2.73 7.71
CA LYS A 83 5.52 -1.89 6.99
C LYS A 83 6.09 -1.32 5.69
N ILE A 84 7.35 -0.85 5.72
CA ILE A 84 8.05 -0.38 4.52
C ILE A 84 8.18 -1.51 3.49
N PHE A 85 8.56 -2.71 3.93
CA PHE A 85 8.66 -3.88 3.06
C PHE A 85 7.30 -4.27 2.47
N LEU A 86 6.22 -4.30 3.25
CA LEU A 86 4.86 -4.63 2.77
C LEU A 86 4.35 -3.63 1.72
N THR A 87 4.61 -2.34 1.95
CA THR A 87 4.21 -1.27 1.02
C THR A 87 4.95 -1.41 -0.31
N PHE A 88 6.26 -1.67 -0.25
CA PHE A 88 7.07 -1.90 -1.43
C PHE A 88 6.62 -3.13 -2.22
N LEU A 89 6.32 -4.24 -1.53
CA LEU A 89 5.82 -5.47 -2.15
C LEU A 89 4.52 -5.24 -2.91
N SER A 90 3.59 -4.50 -2.31
CA SER A 90 2.28 -4.22 -2.91
C SER A 90 2.41 -3.48 -4.24
N ILE A 91 3.31 -2.50 -4.31
CA ILE A 91 3.59 -1.74 -5.53
C ILE A 91 4.18 -2.66 -6.61
N ILE A 92 5.08 -3.58 -6.25
CA ILE A 92 5.67 -4.54 -7.20
C ILE A 92 4.59 -5.41 -7.85
N PHE A 93 3.64 -5.94 -7.06
CA PHE A 93 2.54 -6.75 -7.61
C PHE A 93 1.70 -5.99 -8.63
N ILE A 94 1.40 -4.72 -8.37
CA ILE A 94 0.65 -3.86 -9.31
C ILE A 94 1.44 -3.68 -10.61
N VAL A 95 2.75 -3.42 -10.52
CA VAL A 95 3.62 -3.27 -11.69
C VAL A 95 3.69 -4.56 -12.50
N LEU A 96 3.79 -5.73 -11.85
CA LEU A 96 3.80 -7.03 -12.53
C LEU A 96 2.49 -7.29 -13.29
N ILE A 97 1.34 -7.00 -12.69
CA ILE A 97 0.03 -7.11 -13.36
C ILE A 97 -0.01 -6.19 -14.58
N MET A 98 0.51 -4.98 -14.47
CA MET A 98 0.53 -4.01 -15.56
C MET A 98 1.44 -4.46 -16.71
N LEU A 99 2.60 -5.04 -16.42
CA LEU A 99 3.52 -5.60 -17.42
C LEU A 99 2.92 -6.82 -18.12
N ALA A 100 2.30 -7.72 -17.36
CA ALA A 100 1.62 -8.89 -17.89
C ALA A 100 0.40 -8.48 -18.75
N GLY A 101 -0.36 -7.47 -18.32
CA GLY A 101 -1.44 -6.87 -19.10
C GLY A 101 -0.95 -6.25 -20.41
N TYR A 102 0.21 -5.59 -20.39
CA TYR A 102 0.84 -5.09 -21.61
C TYR A 102 1.26 -6.22 -22.56
N LYS A 103 1.85 -7.29 -22.03
CA LYS A 103 2.20 -8.49 -22.82
C LYS A 103 0.95 -9.10 -23.47
N TRP A 104 -0.17 -9.15 -22.73
CA TRP A 104 -1.44 -9.63 -23.25
C TRP A 104 -1.96 -8.75 -24.40
N MET A 105 -1.95 -7.42 -24.24
CA MET A 105 -2.40 -6.48 -25.28
C MET A 105 -1.50 -6.47 -26.53
N THR A 106 -0.19 -6.71 -26.37
CA THR A 106 0.78 -6.70 -27.48
C THR A 106 0.96 -8.03 -28.19
N SER A 107 0.21 -9.07 -27.81
CA SER A 107 0.37 -10.41 -28.36
C SER A 107 -0.13 -10.57 -29.81
N GLN A 108 -0.79 -9.56 -30.41
CA GLN A 108 -1.18 -9.52 -31.84
C GLN A 108 -1.88 -10.79 -32.37
N GLY A 109 -2.62 -11.52 -31.51
CA GLY A 109 -3.31 -12.75 -31.89
C GLY A 109 -2.47 -14.04 -31.82
N ASN A 110 -1.19 -13.96 -31.41
CA ASN A 110 -0.41 -15.16 -31.09
C ASN A 110 -0.92 -15.77 -29.77
N GLN A 111 -1.53 -16.96 -29.86
CA GLN A 111 -2.13 -17.67 -28.72
C GLN A 111 -1.12 -18.00 -27.63
N ASP A 112 0.12 -18.38 -27.97
CA ASP A 112 1.14 -18.72 -26.98
C ASP A 112 1.48 -17.53 -26.08
N LYS A 113 1.62 -16.34 -26.67
CA LYS A 113 1.92 -15.11 -25.92
C LYS A 113 0.74 -14.64 -25.07
N VAL A 114 -0.48 -14.85 -25.56
CA VAL A 114 -1.71 -14.55 -24.81
C VAL A 114 -1.82 -15.46 -23.59
N ASP A 115 -1.57 -16.76 -23.75
CA ASP A 115 -1.68 -17.73 -22.67
C ASP A 115 -0.57 -17.56 -21.63
N GLU A 116 0.63 -17.20 -22.08
CA GLU A 116 1.73 -16.86 -21.18
C GLU A 116 1.40 -15.62 -20.34
N ALA A 117 0.89 -14.54 -20.97
CA ALA A 117 0.50 -13.32 -20.28
C ALA A 117 -0.64 -13.56 -19.28
N LYS A 118 -1.64 -14.39 -19.63
CA LYS A 118 -2.72 -14.77 -18.71
C LYS A 118 -2.19 -15.53 -17.50
N LYS A 119 -1.29 -16.50 -17.70
CA LYS A 119 -0.66 -17.24 -16.60
C LYS A 119 0.10 -16.30 -15.65
N GLU A 120 0.79 -15.30 -16.21
CA GLU A 120 1.51 -14.29 -15.45
C GLU A 120 0.56 -13.41 -14.62
N ILE A 121 -0.54 -12.95 -15.20
CA ILE A 121 -1.62 -12.22 -14.49
C ILE A 121 -2.20 -13.07 -13.36
N THR A 122 -2.56 -14.34 -13.63
CA THR A 122 -3.15 -15.22 -12.62
C THR A 122 -2.21 -15.43 -11.42
N ARG A 123 -0.91 -15.63 -11.67
CA ARG A 123 0.09 -15.77 -10.60
C ARG A 123 0.20 -14.49 -9.76
N ALA A 124 0.19 -13.33 -10.40
CA ALA A 124 0.24 -12.05 -9.69
C ALA A 124 -1.01 -11.81 -8.83
N ILE A 125 -2.20 -12.15 -9.35
CA ILE A 125 -3.47 -12.06 -8.60
C ILE A 125 -3.48 -13.00 -7.39
N ILE A 126 -3.00 -14.23 -7.54
CA ILE A 126 -2.92 -15.19 -6.43
C ILE A 126 -2.00 -14.64 -5.33
N GLY A 127 -0.85 -14.06 -5.67
CA GLY A 127 0.03 -13.43 -4.69
C GLY A 127 -0.64 -12.29 -3.93
N LEU A 128 -1.40 -11.43 -4.64
CA LEU A 128 -2.22 -10.38 -4.02
C LEU A 128 -3.32 -10.95 -3.13
N GLY A 129 -3.99 -12.02 -3.56
CA GLY A 129 -5.03 -12.70 -2.80
C GLY A 129 -4.50 -13.27 -1.48
N ILE A 130 -3.28 -13.80 -1.45
CA ILE A 130 -2.64 -14.30 -0.23
C ILE A 130 -2.45 -13.17 0.79
N ILE A 131 -1.97 -11.99 0.37
CA ILE A 131 -1.75 -10.84 1.26
C ILE A 131 -3.07 -10.43 1.93
N ILE A 132 -4.15 -10.36 1.14
CA ILE A 132 -5.49 -10.02 1.63
C ILE A 132 -6.00 -11.10 2.60
N ALA A 133 -5.80 -12.37 2.27
CA ALA A 133 -6.22 -13.49 3.11
C ALA A 133 -5.47 -13.51 4.46
N VAL A 134 -4.16 -13.25 4.45
CA VAL A 134 -3.36 -13.17 5.68
C VAL A 134 -3.88 -12.05 6.58
N TYR A 135 -4.20 -10.88 6.01
CA TYR A 135 -4.76 -9.78 6.79
C TYR A 135 -6.12 -10.14 7.39
N ALA A 136 -7.02 -10.72 6.60
CA ALA A 136 -8.34 -11.14 7.08
C ALA A 136 -8.26 -12.18 8.20
N ILE A 137 -7.37 -13.17 8.09
CA ILE A 137 -7.17 -14.19 9.13
C ILE A 137 -6.57 -13.56 10.39
N THR A 138 -5.59 -12.68 10.24
CA THR A 138 -4.93 -12.02 11.36
C THR A 138 -5.93 -11.20 12.17
N ASP A 139 -6.75 -10.40 11.49
CA ASP A 139 -7.79 -9.58 12.12
C ASP A 139 -8.86 -10.42 12.84
N PHE A 140 -9.28 -11.52 12.21
CA PHE A 140 -10.23 -12.45 12.81
C PHE A 140 -9.70 -13.03 14.12
N VAL A 141 -8.46 -13.51 14.14
CA VAL A 141 -7.83 -14.09 15.35
C VAL A 141 -7.67 -13.05 16.45
N PHE A 142 -7.21 -11.85 16.14
CA PHE A 142 -7.02 -10.80 17.16
C PHE A 142 -8.36 -10.29 17.72
N THR A 143 -9.38 -10.16 16.87
CA THR A 143 -10.71 -9.74 17.29
C THR A 143 -11.35 -10.76 18.22
N ASP A 144 -11.24 -12.05 17.91
CA ASP A 144 -11.80 -13.12 18.75
C ASP A 144 -11.08 -13.22 20.10
N VAL A 145 -9.74 -13.12 20.10
CA VAL A 145 -8.96 -13.13 21.34
C VAL A 145 -9.28 -11.90 22.21
N ARG A 146 -9.43 -10.71 21.61
CA ARG A 146 -9.79 -9.49 22.36
C ARG A 146 -11.18 -9.59 22.98
N LYS A 147 -12.17 -10.07 22.22
CA LYS A 147 -13.54 -10.28 22.72
C LYS A 147 -13.57 -11.23 23.90
N ALA A 148 -12.89 -12.38 23.79
CA ALA A 148 -12.83 -13.36 24.87
C ALA A 148 -12.22 -12.79 26.16
N ILE A 149 -11.20 -11.93 26.07
CA ILE A 149 -10.56 -11.33 27.26
C ILE A 149 -11.40 -10.19 27.87
N THR A 150 -12.27 -9.55 27.07
CA THR A 150 -13.03 -8.36 27.50
C THR A 150 -14.44 -8.72 28.00
N ASP A 151 -15.06 -9.79 27.49
CA ASP A 151 -16.37 -10.28 27.97
C ASP A 151 -16.30 -10.83 29.41
N ASP A 152 -15.11 -11.15 29.92
CA ASP A 152 -14.89 -11.65 31.28
C ASP A 152 -14.87 -10.53 32.35
N VAL A 153 -14.96 -9.25 31.94
CA VAL A 153 -14.78 -8.08 32.81
C VAL A 153 -16.09 -7.29 32.98
N TRP A 154 -16.97 -7.85 33.82
CA TRP A 154 -18.27 -7.35 34.35
C TRP A 154 -19.51 -7.43 33.44
#